data_AF-A0A4W3H1V4-F1
#
_entry.id   AF-A0A4W3H1V4-F1
#
_cell.length_a   1.000
_cell.length_b   1.000
_cell.length_c   1.000
_cell.angle_alpha   90.00
_cell.angle_beta   90.00
_cell.angle_gamma   90.00
#
_symmetry.space_group_name_H-M   'P 1'
#
loop_
_entity.id
_entity.type
_entity.pdbx_description
1 polymer ?
#
loop_
_entity_poly.entity_id
_entity_poly.type
_entity_poly.pdbx_seq_one_letter_code
_entity_poly.pdbx_strand_id
1 'polypeptide(L)'
;GSRPVKKASLVALTDAAFDKDEGVRWQIKLSLHDLGCHNPELVLRTCLEFLVKHKQLVQGHRMAIISSMEAIVRDTVKQLSQTLGKNIISMASDEMTKSSEGAEVDKLKEEASNLLVAVGCRFSDEVLAEIQQKLQPGHLPQFHEVQTLGKLSVANVYGVVPHLPGILQTMTPMLSMARQDHMKMAFTSVLGLFAQSILEYLEHSDRAPNPVLKKSLFSQEMYACYKILFSGWLRNKDNKLRSAIVVSLSYMVHLIPDEKLEDELPKLISGILTLYKKRCEPFYVTRCIWHILDTGVHMTSQVLDSQIDNLLPPLHHQICSSECELGPWCPSITLWAPASSIWKARSLLSWPP
;
A
#
# COMPACT_ATOMS: atom_id res chain seq x y z
N GLY A 1 20.99 -8.49 40.91
CA GLY A 1 20.26 -7.29 41.38
C GLY A 1 19.62 -6.43 40.29
N SER A 2 20.11 -6.40 39.04
CA SER A 2 19.75 -5.36 38.05
C SER A 2 18.48 -5.61 37.21
N ARG A 3 18.06 -6.87 36.99
CA ARG A 3 16.87 -7.19 36.17
C ARG A 3 15.53 -6.64 36.72
N PRO A 4 15.20 -6.78 38.02
CA PRO A 4 13.92 -6.27 38.53
C PRO A 4 13.82 -4.75 38.52
N VAL A 5 14.94 -4.05 38.79
CA VAL A 5 15.00 -2.58 38.75
C VAL A 5 14.77 -2.06 37.33
N LYS A 6 15.42 -2.67 36.32
CA LYS A 6 15.22 -2.32 34.90
C LYS A 6 13.77 -2.50 34.46
N LYS A 7 13.10 -3.58 34.88
CA LYS A 7 11.69 -3.82 34.52
C LYS A 7 10.76 -2.79 35.18
N ALA A 8 10.98 -2.44 36.45
CA ALA A 8 10.18 -1.42 37.13
C ALA A 8 10.29 -0.03 36.47
N SER A 9 11.50 0.38 36.10
CA SER A 9 11.72 1.64 35.37
C SER A 9 11.04 1.65 34.00
N LEU A 10 11.07 0.53 33.27
CA LEU A 10 10.38 0.42 31.99
C LEU A 10 8.86 0.52 32.15
N VAL A 11 8.28 -0.13 33.16
CA VAL A 11 6.84 0.00 33.45
C VAL A 11 6.46 1.45 33.75
N ALA A 12 7.28 2.18 34.53
CA ALA A 12 7.04 3.59 34.81
C ALA A 12 7.14 4.46 33.54
N LEU A 13 8.09 4.19 32.65
CA LEU A 13 8.18 4.86 31.34
C LEU A 13 6.96 4.57 30.45
N THR A 14 6.49 3.31 30.41
CA THR A 14 5.28 2.94 29.67
C THR A 14 4.03 3.61 30.24
N ASP A 15 3.92 3.72 31.56
CA ASP A 15 2.80 4.41 32.23
C ASP A 15 2.80 5.91 31.91
N ALA A 16 3.98 6.54 31.86
CA ALA A 16 4.14 7.95 31.53
C ALA A 16 3.99 8.26 30.02
N ALA A 17 3.86 7.25 29.14
CA ALA A 17 3.83 7.45 27.68
C ALA A 17 2.69 8.35 27.17
N PHE A 18 1.68 8.60 27.99
CA PHE A 18 0.56 9.50 27.68
C PHE A 18 0.46 10.68 28.64
N ASP A 19 1.60 11.36 28.84
CA ASP A 19 1.65 12.60 29.59
C ASP A 19 0.82 13.71 28.92
N LYS A 20 0.40 14.71 29.71
CA LYS A 20 -0.33 15.88 29.20
C LYS A 20 0.57 16.75 28.31
N ASP A 21 1.86 16.83 28.63
CA ASP A 21 2.84 17.57 27.86
C ASP A 21 3.32 16.79 26.63
N GLU A 22 3.25 17.41 25.46
CA GLU A 22 3.65 16.78 24.19
C GLU A 22 5.15 16.54 24.09
N GLY A 23 5.96 17.44 24.64
CA GLY A 23 7.41 17.29 24.70
C GLY A 23 7.82 16.10 25.56
N VAL A 24 7.14 15.91 26.70
CA VAL A 24 7.34 14.74 27.57
C VAL A 24 6.95 13.45 26.84
N ARG A 25 5.80 13.41 26.16
CA ARG A 25 5.41 12.24 25.34
C ARG A 25 6.46 11.89 24.29
N TRP A 26 6.99 12.90 23.60
CA TRP A 26 8.04 12.73 22.60
C TRP A 26 9.34 12.16 23.21
N GLN A 27 9.80 12.73 24.32
CA GLN A 27 11.02 12.25 25.01
C GLN A 27 10.86 10.82 25.54
N ILE A 28 9.67 10.46 26.03
CA ILE A 28 9.38 9.09 26.47
C ILE A 28 9.38 8.13 25.29
N LYS A 29 8.78 8.50 24.15
CA LYS A 29 8.83 7.69 22.92
C LYS A 29 10.27 7.46 22.47
N LEU A 30 11.11 8.50 22.45
CA LEU A 30 12.53 8.38 22.12
C LEU A 30 13.28 7.49 23.12
N SER A 31 13.00 7.62 24.41
CA SER A 31 13.64 6.81 25.45
C SER A 31 13.25 5.33 25.34
N LEU A 32 11.97 5.04 25.10
CA LEU A 32 11.49 3.67 24.87
C LEU A 32 12.11 3.09 23.60
N HIS A 33 12.23 3.89 22.53
CA HIS A 33 12.87 3.49 21.29
C HIS A 33 14.35 3.15 21.48
N ASP A 34 15.14 4.05 22.07
CA ASP A 34 16.57 3.83 22.33
C ASP A 34 16.81 2.59 23.20
N LEU A 35 16.05 2.44 24.29
CA LEU A 35 16.12 1.25 25.14
C LEU A 35 15.70 -0.02 24.39
N GLY A 36 14.69 0.10 23.51
CA GLY A 36 14.19 -0.97 22.67
C GLY A 36 15.19 -1.41 21.60
N CYS A 37 15.95 -0.48 21.00
CA CYS A 37 17.02 -0.82 20.06
C CYS A 37 18.13 -1.65 20.72
N HIS A 38 18.41 -1.41 22.00
CA HIS A 38 19.42 -2.16 22.76
C HIS A 38 18.88 -3.45 23.39
N ASN A 39 17.61 -3.49 23.80
CA ASN A 39 17.00 -4.63 24.50
C ASN A 39 15.55 -4.89 24.04
N PRO A 40 15.33 -5.23 22.74
CA PRO A 40 14.01 -5.21 22.13
C PRO A 40 13.03 -6.16 22.81
N GLU A 41 13.48 -7.39 23.10
CA GLU A 41 12.67 -8.41 23.74
C GLU A 41 12.13 -7.97 25.11
N LEU A 42 12.95 -7.29 25.91
CA LEU A 42 12.54 -6.84 27.26
C LEU A 42 11.55 -5.69 27.19
N VAL A 43 11.84 -4.68 26.36
CA VAL A 43 11.02 -3.47 26.25
C VAL A 43 9.66 -3.80 25.63
N LEU A 44 9.65 -4.51 24.50
CA LEU A 44 8.41 -4.90 23.81
C LEU A 44 7.54 -5.81 24.69
N ARG A 45 8.13 -6.77 25.40
CA ARG A 45 7.38 -7.61 26.35
C ARG A 45 6.78 -6.79 27.48
N THR A 46 7.51 -5.79 27.99
CA THR A 46 7.00 -4.90 29.04
C THR A 46 5.83 -4.07 28.54
N CYS A 47 5.92 -3.47 27.35
CA CYS A 47 4.82 -2.75 26.72
C CYS A 47 3.60 -3.64 26.48
N LEU A 48 3.82 -4.86 25.98
CA LEU A 48 2.75 -5.83 25.75
C LEU A 48 2.06 -6.25 27.06
N GLU A 49 2.82 -6.62 28.08
CA GLU A 49 2.29 -6.96 29.41
C GLU A 49 1.48 -5.80 30.01
N PHE A 50 1.95 -4.56 29.82
CA PHE A 50 1.23 -3.36 30.24
C PHE A 50 -0.12 -3.22 29.52
N LEU A 51 -0.14 -3.32 28.18
CA LEU A 51 -1.38 -3.22 27.39
C LEU A 51 -2.40 -4.31 27.74
N VAL A 52 -1.94 -5.52 28.06
CA VAL A 52 -2.79 -6.66 28.45
C VAL A 52 -3.36 -6.46 29.86
N LYS A 53 -2.54 -5.99 30.81
CA LYS A 53 -2.95 -5.76 32.20
C LYS A 53 -3.93 -4.59 32.31
N HIS A 54 -3.76 -3.55 31.49
CA HIS A 54 -4.54 -2.32 31.56
C HIS A 54 -5.54 -2.23 30.38
N LYS A 55 -6.58 -3.08 30.39
CA LYS A 55 -7.58 -3.15 29.29
C LYS A 55 -8.42 -1.89 29.11
N GLN A 56 -8.58 -1.09 30.16
CA GLN A 56 -9.39 0.14 30.19
C GLN A 56 -8.56 1.43 30.01
N LEU A 57 -7.35 1.33 29.45
CA LEU A 57 -6.55 2.51 29.11
C LEU A 57 -7.29 3.39 28.10
N VAL A 58 -7.13 4.69 28.26
CA VAL A 58 -7.60 5.68 27.29
C VAL A 58 -6.92 5.43 25.94
N GLN A 59 -7.66 5.61 24.85
CA GLN A 59 -7.21 5.23 23.50
C GLN A 59 -5.89 5.89 23.10
N GLY A 60 -5.71 7.18 23.44
CA GLY A 60 -4.46 7.89 23.16
C GLY A 60 -3.23 7.28 23.86
N HIS A 61 -3.40 6.70 25.05
CA HIS A 61 -2.30 6.01 25.74
C HIS A 61 -1.96 4.68 25.09
N ARG A 62 -2.99 3.89 24.73
CA ARG A 62 -2.78 2.66 23.95
C ARG A 62 -2.05 2.95 22.64
N MET A 63 -2.46 4.01 21.95
CA MET A 63 -1.86 4.48 20.71
C MET A 63 -0.38 4.84 20.89
N ALA A 64 -0.04 5.62 21.94
CA ALA A 64 1.36 5.99 22.22
C ALA A 64 2.26 4.77 22.45
N ILE A 65 1.76 3.76 23.18
CA ILE A 65 2.50 2.53 23.45
C ILE A 65 2.66 1.70 22.17
N ILE A 66 1.58 1.49 21.41
CA ILE A 66 1.62 0.72 20.15
C ILE A 66 2.55 1.39 19.13
N SER A 67 2.48 2.72 18.99
CA SER A 67 3.37 3.49 18.12
C SER A 67 4.84 3.38 18.55
N SER A 68 5.11 3.30 19.85
CA SER A 68 6.47 3.08 20.36
C SER A 68 6.95 1.65 20.08
N MET A 69 6.07 0.65 20.24
CA MET A 69 6.37 -0.74 19.90
C MET A 69 6.66 -0.88 18.40
N GLU A 70 5.86 -0.23 17.54
CA GLU A 70 6.05 -0.24 16.09
C GLU A 70 7.43 0.28 15.70
N ALA A 71 7.83 1.44 16.22
CA ALA A 71 9.14 2.02 15.95
C ALA A 71 10.29 1.09 16.38
N ILE A 72 10.18 0.46 17.56
CA ILE A 72 11.18 -0.51 18.04
C ILE A 72 11.22 -1.74 17.11
N VAL A 73 10.06 -2.31 16.76
CA VAL A 73 9.98 -3.50 15.90
C VAL A 73 10.59 -3.20 14.54
N ARG A 74 10.31 -2.04 13.95
CA ARG A 74 10.87 -1.65 12.63
C ARG A 74 12.39 -1.80 12.57
N ASP A 75 13.10 -1.42 13.63
CA ASP A 75 14.56 -1.46 13.67
C ASP A 75 15.12 -2.79 14.19
N THR A 76 14.31 -3.57 14.90
CA THR A 76 14.78 -4.74 15.66
C THR A 76 14.08 -6.05 15.32
N VAL A 77 13.19 -6.09 14.32
CA VAL A 77 12.35 -7.27 14.00
C VAL A 77 13.17 -8.57 13.84
N LYS A 78 14.39 -8.48 13.32
CA LYS A 78 15.32 -9.60 13.14
C LYS A 78 15.78 -10.25 14.46
N GLN A 79 15.72 -9.50 15.57
CA GLN A 79 16.20 -9.92 16.89
C GLN A 79 15.10 -10.57 17.75
N LEU A 80 13.84 -10.48 17.34
CA LEU A 80 12.70 -10.91 18.17
C LEU A 80 12.60 -12.43 18.27
N SER A 81 12.14 -12.94 19.40
CA SER A 81 11.79 -14.36 19.49
C SER A 81 10.49 -14.67 18.71
N GLN A 82 10.35 -15.91 18.24
CA GLN A 82 9.11 -16.37 17.58
C GLN A 82 7.88 -16.17 18.49
N THR A 83 8.05 -16.47 19.78
CA THR A 83 6.99 -16.34 20.78
C THR A 83 6.56 -14.89 20.95
N LEU A 84 7.51 -13.96 21.10
CA LEU A 84 7.16 -12.54 21.23
C LEU A 84 6.54 -11.99 19.96
N GLY A 85 7.05 -12.36 18.78
CA GLY A 85 6.46 -11.99 17.48
C GLY A 85 4.99 -12.39 17.41
N LYS A 86 4.66 -13.66 17.68
CA LYS A 86 3.27 -14.16 17.69
C LYS A 86 2.37 -13.42 18.69
N ASN A 87 2.89 -13.11 19.89
CA ASN A 87 2.10 -12.38 20.88
C ASN A 87 1.83 -10.93 20.46
N ILE A 88 2.79 -10.26 19.80
CA ILE A 88 2.61 -8.93 19.24
C ILE A 88 1.57 -8.96 18.11
N ILE A 89 1.68 -9.95 17.21
CA ILE A 89 0.72 -10.14 16.10
C ILE A 89 -0.70 -10.31 16.63
N SER A 90 -0.91 -11.22 17.59
CA SER A 90 -2.23 -11.44 18.19
C SER A 90 -2.77 -10.16 18.84
N MET A 91 -1.97 -9.45 19.64
CA MET A 91 -2.42 -8.21 20.28
C MET A 91 -2.78 -7.11 19.27
N ALA A 92 -1.92 -6.88 18.28
CA ALA A 92 -2.15 -5.84 17.27
C ALA A 92 -3.37 -6.17 16.39
N SER A 93 -3.53 -7.46 16.04
CA SER A 93 -4.69 -7.99 15.32
C SER A 93 -6.00 -7.79 16.09
N ASP A 94 -6.02 -8.12 17.39
CA ASP A 94 -7.17 -7.91 18.26
C ASP A 94 -7.51 -6.41 18.39
N GLU A 95 -6.49 -5.54 18.52
CA GLU A 95 -6.68 -4.09 18.60
C GLU A 95 -7.27 -3.51 17.31
N MET A 96 -6.76 -3.94 16.15
CA MET A 96 -7.19 -3.48 14.83
C MET A 96 -8.67 -3.83 14.53
N THR A 97 -9.18 -4.93 15.09
CA THR A 97 -10.53 -5.46 14.79
C THR A 97 -11.62 -5.09 15.78
N LYS A 98 -11.29 -4.35 16.84
CA LYS A 98 -12.28 -3.92 17.85
C LYS A 98 -13.47 -3.23 17.20
N SER A 99 -14.68 -3.54 17.65
CA SER A 99 -15.93 -3.00 17.12
C SER A 99 -16.20 -1.53 17.47
N SER A 100 -15.35 -0.90 18.27
CA SER A 100 -15.49 0.52 18.62
C SER A 100 -15.27 1.42 17.40
N GLU A 101 -15.98 2.55 17.37
CA GLU A 101 -15.96 3.54 16.29
C GLU A 101 -15.54 4.92 16.82
N GLY A 102 -15.03 5.78 15.93
CA GLY A 102 -14.63 7.16 16.24
C GLY A 102 -13.19 7.47 15.80
N ALA A 103 -12.90 8.75 15.55
CA ALA A 103 -11.63 9.17 14.94
C ALA A 103 -10.37 8.73 15.73
N GLU A 104 -10.44 8.74 17.06
CA GLU A 104 -9.32 8.28 17.91
C GLU A 104 -9.17 6.75 17.88
N VAL A 105 -10.27 6.01 17.73
CA VAL A 105 -10.23 4.56 17.58
C VAL A 105 -9.68 4.19 16.20
N ASP A 106 -10.07 4.91 15.14
CA ASP A 106 -9.54 4.69 13.80
C ASP A 106 -8.03 4.91 13.74
N LYS A 107 -7.52 5.99 14.36
CA LYS A 107 -6.07 6.20 14.51
C LYS A 107 -5.38 5.05 15.26
N LEU A 108 -6.02 4.51 16.30
CA LEU A 108 -5.48 3.38 17.04
C LEU A 108 -5.41 2.11 16.18
N LYS A 109 -6.46 1.85 15.39
CA LYS A 109 -6.49 0.73 14.43
C LYS A 109 -5.42 0.90 13.35
N GLU A 110 -5.16 2.12 12.91
CA GLU A 110 -4.08 2.45 11.98
C GLU A 110 -2.69 2.18 12.59
N GLU A 111 -2.44 2.58 13.84
CA GLU A 111 -1.18 2.24 14.53
C GLU A 111 -1.02 0.73 14.73
N ALA A 112 -2.10 0.01 15.04
CA ALA A 112 -2.09 -1.44 15.13
C ALA A 112 -1.79 -2.10 13.76
N SER A 113 -2.36 -1.58 12.68
CA SER A 113 -2.04 -1.98 11.29
C SER A 113 -0.56 -1.76 10.99
N ASN A 114 0.00 -0.60 11.36
CA ASN A 114 1.42 -0.30 11.14
C ASN A 114 2.34 -1.24 11.93
N LEU A 115 1.98 -1.59 13.16
CA LEU A 115 2.70 -2.59 13.97
C LEU A 115 2.66 -3.99 13.32
N LEU A 116 1.51 -4.42 12.77
CA LEU A 116 1.38 -5.67 12.02
C LEU A 116 2.26 -5.69 10.77
N VAL A 117 2.35 -4.57 10.05
CA VAL A 117 3.24 -4.44 8.89
C VAL A 117 4.70 -4.55 9.31
N ALA A 118 5.11 -3.85 10.37
CA ALA A 118 6.50 -3.87 10.87
C ALA A 118 6.94 -5.27 11.32
N VAL A 119 6.09 -5.99 12.07
CA VAL A 119 6.40 -7.38 12.49
C VAL A 119 6.34 -8.36 11.30
N GLY A 120 5.46 -8.10 10.33
CA GLY A 120 5.32 -8.88 9.10
C GLY A 120 6.52 -8.81 8.15
N CYS A 121 7.46 -7.88 8.34
CA CYS A 121 8.75 -7.87 7.63
C CYS A 121 9.61 -9.12 7.90
N ARG A 122 9.32 -9.86 8.97
CA ARG A 122 9.95 -11.15 9.27
C ARG A 122 8.95 -12.28 9.46
N PHE A 123 7.83 -11.99 10.10
CA PHE A 123 6.81 -12.99 10.46
C PHE A 123 5.62 -12.89 9.51
N SER A 124 5.89 -12.81 8.20
CA SER A 124 4.85 -12.62 7.17
C SER A 124 3.83 -13.74 7.17
N ASP A 125 4.26 -15.00 7.30
CA ASP A 125 3.37 -16.15 7.31
C ASP A 125 2.39 -16.09 8.48
N GLU A 126 2.87 -15.75 9.69
CA GLU A 126 2.00 -15.58 10.86
C GLU A 126 1.04 -14.41 10.72
N VAL A 127 1.50 -13.26 10.23
CA VAL A 127 0.64 -12.09 10.02
C VAL A 127 -0.42 -12.37 8.95
N LEU A 128 -0.03 -13.03 7.85
CA LEU A 128 -0.95 -13.39 6.78
C LEU A 128 -1.99 -14.40 7.25
N ALA A 129 -1.58 -15.44 8.00
CA ALA A 129 -2.51 -16.39 8.58
C ALA A 129 -3.53 -15.71 9.51
N GLU A 130 -3.08 -14.75 10.32
CA GLU A 130 -3.92 -13.98 11.23
C GLU A 130 -4.93 -13.08 10.50
N ILE A 131 -4.50 -12.40 9.42
CA ILE A 131 -5.39 -11.53 8.62
C ILE A 131 -6.33 -12.37 7.75
N GLN A 132 -5.87 -13.47 7.16
CA GLN A 132 -6.69 -14.35 6.32
C GLN A 132 -7.86 -14.96 7.07
N GLN A 133 -7.72 -15.23 8.37
CA GLN A 133 -8.85 -15.64 9.22
C GLN A 133 -9.98 -14.60 9.28
N LYS A 134 -9.68 -13.33 9.00
CA LYS A 134 -10.66 -12.23 8.99
C LYS A 134 -11.26 -12.00 7.59
N LEU A 135 -10.60 -12.47 6.54
CA LEU A 135 -11.09 -12.45 5.16
C LEU A 135 -12.03 -13.63 4.87
N GLN A 136 -13.14 -13.70 5.60
CA GLN A 136 -14.11 -14.79 5.43
C GLN A 136 -14.94 -14.60 4.15
N PRO A 137 -15.02 -15.61 3.25
CA PRO A 137 -15.87 -15.54 2.07
C PRO A 137 -17.32 -15.15 2.41
N GLY A 138 -17.91 -14.27 1.60
CA GLY A 138 -19.28 -13.79 1.81
C GLY A 138 -19.44 -12.71 2.88
N HIS A 139 -18.36 -12.29 3.55
CA HIS A 139 -18.35 -11.17 4.48
C HIS A 139 -17.45 -10.04 3.95
N LEU A 140 -17.88 -8.79 4.16
CA LEU A 140 -17.08 -7.63 3.82
C LEU A 140 -16.06 -7.39 4.95
N PRO A 141 -14.75 -7.45 4.70
CA PRO A 141 -13.73 -7.18 5.72
C PRO A 141 -13.75 -5.71 6.15
N GLN A 142 -13.19 -5.43 7.33
CA GLN A 142 -13.01 -4.08 7.84
C GLN A 142 -11.92 -3.33 7.07
N PHE A 143 -12.00 -2.00 7.08
CA PHE A 143 -11.09 -1.11 6.34
C PHE A 143 -9.60 -1.41 6.62
N HIS A 144 -9.21 -1.50 7.89
CA HIS A 144 -7.81 -1.67 8.28
C HIS A 144 -7.28 -3.09 7.99
N GLU A 145 -8.13 -4.11 7.96
CA GLU A 145 -7.74 -5.47 7.55
C GLU A 145 -7.29 -5.47 6.09
N VAL A 146 -8.07 -4.81 5.23
CA VAL A 146 -7.75 -4.65 3.80
C VAL A 146 -6.49 -3.83 3.62
N GLN A 147 -6.40 -2.64 4.26
CA GLN A 147 -5.23 -1.77 4.16
C GLN A 147 -3.93 -2.43 4.61
N THR A 148 -3.98 -3.24 5.68
CA THR A 148 -2.80 -3.94 6.20
C THR A 148 -2.19 -4.88 5.17
N LEU A 149 -3.02 -5.61 4.39
CA LEU A 149 -2.51 -6.48 3.32
C LEU A 149 -1.76 -5.69 2.25
N GLY A 150 -2.32 -4.56 1.81
CA GLY A 150 -1.67 -3.70 0.83
C GLY A 150 -0.33 -3.19 1.32
N LYS A 151 -0.28 -2.62 2.53
CA LYS A 151 0.96 -2.13 3.15
C LYS A 151 2.00 -3.25 3.32
N LEU A 152 1.56 -4.43 3.75
CA LEU A 152 2.42 -5.59 3.95
C LEU A 152 3.03 -6.07 2.62
N SER A 153 2.25 -6.05 1.52
CA SER A 153 2.73 -6.48 0.20
C SER A 153 3.91 -5.67 -0.32
N VAL A 154 3.98 -4.36 -0.01
CA VAL A 154 5.10 -3.50 -0.40
C VAL A 154 6.22 -3.48 0.65
N ALA A 155 5.89 -3.68 1.94
CA ALA A 155 6.90 -3.73 3.00
C ALA A 155 7.71 -5.04 2.97
N ASN A 156 7.10 -6.14 2.53
CA ASN A 156 7.74 -7.45 2.44
C ASN A 156 7.32 -8.18 1.16
N VAL A 157 7.77 -7.67 0.01
CA VAL A 157 7.46 -8.19 -1.33
C VAL A 157 7.69 -9.70 -1.42
N TYR A 158 8.86 -10.18 -1.02
CA TYR A 158 9.22 -11.60 -1.15
C TYR A 158 8.47 -12.52 -0.19
N GLY A 159 8.10 -12.05 1.00
CA GLY A 159 7.33 -12.83 1.97
C GLY A 159 5.83 -12.85 1.70
N VAL A 160 5.31 -11.93 0.88
CA VAL A 160 3.85 -11.71 0.74
C VAL A 160 3.33 -12.02 -0.65
N VAL A 161 4.04 -11.60 -1.71
CA VAL A 161 3.62 -11.83 -3.10
C VAL A 161 3.29 -13.29 -3.41
N PRO A 162 4.01 -14.31 -2.90
CA PRO A 162 3.64 -15.72 -3.09
C PRO A 162 2.24 -16.10 -2.60
N HIS A 163 1.65 -15.35 -1.67
CA HIS A 163 0.31 -15.59 -1.13
C HIS A 163 -0.78 -14.79 -1.84
N LEU A 164 -0.41 -13.78 -2.63
CA LEU A 164 -1.35 -12.89 -3.28
C LEU A 164 -2.30 -13.58 -4.28
N PRO A 165 -1.98 -14.68 -4.99
CA PRO A 165 -2.96 -15.33 -5.86
C PRO A 165 -4.21 -15.77 -5.10
N GLY A 166 -4.02 -16.45 -3.95
CA GLY A 166 -5.13 -16.88 -3.10
C GLY A 166 -5.88 -15.70 -2.47
N ILE A 167 -5.15 -14.67 -2.00
CA ILE A 167 -5.76 -13.47 -1.41
C ILE A 167 -6.61 -12.71 -2.45
N LEU A 168 -6.11 -12.54 -3.67
CA LEU A 168 -6.85 -11.94 -4.77
C LEU A 168 -8.11 -12.73 -5.11
N GLN A 169 -8.02 -14.06 -5.15
CA GLN A 169 -9.17 -14.93 -5.40
C GLN A 169 -10.25 -14.74 -4.32
N THR A 170 -9.85 -14.69 -3.05
CA THR A 170 -10.78 -14.44 -1.92
C THR A 170 -11.37 -13.04 -1.95
N MET A 171 -10.57 -12.02 -2.26
CA MET A 171 -11.01 -10.62 -2.24
C MET A 171 -11.88 -10.24 -3.44
N THR A 172 -11.67 -10.83 -4.62
CA THR A 172 -12.41 -10.51 -5.85
C THR A 172 -13.94 -10.44 -5.67
N PRO A 173 -14.63 -11.44 -5.09
CA PRO A 173 -16.06 -11.35 -4.84
C PRO A 173 -16.45 -10.27 -3.81
N MET A 174 -15.57 -9.95 -2.86
CA MET A 174 -15.80 -8.93 -1.83
C MET A 174 -15.83 -7.51 -2.39
N LEU A 175 -15.12 -7.24 -3.51
CA LEU A 175 -15.20 -5.95 -4.20
C LEU A 175 -16.66 -5.63 -4.55
N SER A 176 -17.43 -6.60 -5.05
CA SER A 176 -18.85 -6.41 -5.39
C SER A 176 -19.73 -6.07 -4.18
N MET A 177 -19.27 -6.37 -2.96
CA MET A 177 -19.96 -6.05 -1.71
C MET A 177 -19.66 -4.62 -1.22
N ALA A 178 -18.58 -4.00 -1.71
CA ALA A 178 -18.15 -2.66 -1.31
C ALA A 178 -19.08 -1.58 -1.89
N ARG A 179 -20.12 -1.23 -1.14
CA ARG A 179 -21.08 -0.17 -1.53
C ARG A 179 -20.58 1.23 -1.21
N GLN A 180 -19.96 1.39 -0.04
CA GLN A 180 -19.52 2.68 0.48
C GLN A 180 -18.17 3.11 -0.12
N ASP A 181 -18.02 4.40 -0.40
CA ASP A 181 -16.84 4.92 -1.10
C ASP A 181 -15.54 4.76 -0.29
N HIS A 182 -15.61 4.80 1.04
CA HIS A 182 -14.45 4.55 1.90
C HIS A 182 -13.92 3.10 1.74
N MET A 183 -14.79 2.10 1.57
CA MET A 183 -14.36 0.73 1.28
C MET A 183 -13.88 0.58 -0.16
N LYS A 184 -14.51 1.24 -1.13
CA LYS A 184 -14.00 1.26 -2.51
C LYS A 184 -12.60 1.85 -2.58
N MET A 185 -12.34 2.92 -1.83
CA MET A 185 -11.01 3.50 -1.65
C MET A 185 -10.02 2.46 -1.10
N ALA A 186 -10.42 1.72 -0.07
CA ALA A 186 -9.58 0.70 0.55
C ALA A 186 -9.18 -0.39 -0.46
N PHE A 187 -10.16 -1.00 -1.13
CA PHE A 187 -9.91 -2.02 -2.14
C PHE A 187 -9.09 -1.49 -3.32
N THR A 188 -9.44 -0.31 -3.83
CA THR A 188 -8.70 0.32 -4.94
C THR A 188 -7.23 0.50 -4.60
N SER A 189 -6.94 1.05 -3.41
CA SER A 189 -5.57 1.31 -2.97
C SER A 189 -4.78 0.01 -2.83
N VAL A 190 -5.39 -1.01 -2.21
CA VAL A 190 -4.74 -2.31 -2.00
C VAL A 190 -4.46 -3.04 -3.31
N LEU A 191 -5.37 -2.98 -4.28
CA LEU A 191 -5.14 -3.56 -5.61
C LEU A 191 -3.97 -2.88 -6.34
N GLY A 192 -3.82 -1.56 -6.19
CA GLY A 192 -2.67 -0.84 -6.72
C GLY A 192 -1.36 -1.29 -6.07
N LEU A 193 -1.35 -1.44 -4.74
CA LEU A 193 -0.18 -1.92 -3.99
C LEU A 193 0.17 -3.39 -4.31
N PHE A 194 -0.83 -4.25 -4.49
CA PHE A 194 -0.64 -5.61 -4.97
C PHE A 194 -0.04 -5.61 -6.38
N ALA A 195 -0.59 -4.83 -7.31
CA ALA A 195 -0.06 -4.75 -8.66
C ALA A 195 1.41 -4.26 -8.65
N GLN A 196 1.71 -3.22 -7.87
CA GLN A 196 3.07 -2.71 -7.73
C GLN A 196 4.04 -3.76 -7.16
N SER A 197 3.70 -4.42 -6.05
CA SER A 197 4.56 -5.43 -5.42
C SER A 197 4.74 -6.68 -6.28
N ILE A 198 3.71 -7.11 -7.03
CA ILE A 198 3.82 -8.21 -8.00
C ILE A 198 4.80 -7.83 -9.10
N LEU A 199 4.71 -6.63 -9.66
CA LEU A 199 5.64 -6.18 -10.70
C LEU A 199 7.08 -6.12 -10.18
N GLU A 200 7.29 -5.57 -8.97
CA GLU A 200 8.61 -5.54 -8.32
C GLU A 200 9.19 -6.94 -8.12
N TYR A 201 8.37 -7.90 -7.67
CA TYR A 201 8.77 -9.29 -7.49
C TYR A 201 9.17 -9.94 -8.82
N LEU A 202 8.37 -9.72 -9.88
CA LEU A 202 8.63 -10.32 -11.20
C LEU A 202 9.90 -9.75 -11.84
N GLU A 203 10.14 -8.44 -11.69
CA GLU A 203 11.35 -7.76 -12.19
C GLU A 203 12.63 -8.28 -11.52
N HIS A 204 12.55 -8.63 -10.23
CA HIS A 204 13.67 -9.11 -9.42
C HIS A 204 13.54 -10.60 -9.07
N SER A 205 12.98 -11.39 -9.98
CA SER A 205 12.71 -12.81 -9.76
C SER A 205 13.97 -13.65 -9.51
N ASP A 206 15.15 -13.17 -9.94
CA ASP A 206 16.46 -13.75 -9.65
C ASP A 206 16.84 -13.69 -8.16
N ARG A 207 16.34 -12.68 -7.44
CA ARG A 207 16.55 -12.49 -6.00
C ARG A 207 15.48 -13.15 -5.15
N ALA A 208 14.41 -13.64 -5.78
CA ALA A 208 13.28 -14.20 -5.08
C ALA A 208 13.61 -15.57 -4.47
N PRO A 209 13.18 -15.84 -3.22
CA PRO A 209 13.27 -17.18 -2.64
C PRO A 209 12.51 -18.23 -3.44
N ASN A 210 11.49 -17.80 -4.20
CA ASN A 210 10.65 -18.65 -5.04
C ASN A 210 10.57 -18.10 -6.48
N PRO A 211 11.53 -18.42 -7.36
CA PRO A 211 11.60 -17.89 -8.73
C PRO A 211 10.53 -18.47 -9.68
N VAL A 212 9.60 -19.29 -9.18
CA VAL A 212 8.62 -20.03 -10.01
C VAL A 212 7.36 -19.21 -10.31
N LEU A 213 7.11 -18.11 -9.59
CA LEU A 213 5.91 -17.30 -9.81
C LEU A 213 5.95 -16.60 -11.16
N LYS A 214 4.88 -16.77 -11.93
CA LYS A 214 4.72 -16.16 -13.26
C LYS A 214 3.56 -15.16 -13.24
N LYS A 215 3.62 -14.14 -14.10
CA LYS A 215 2.53 -13.16 -14.35
C LYS A 215 1.16 -13.85 -14.45
N SER A 216 1.08 -14.98 -15.15
CA SER A 216 -0.15 -15.74 -15.39
C SER A 216 -0.90 -16.19 -14.14
N LEU A 217 -0.24 -16.33 -12.98
CA LEU A 217 -0.88 -16.71 -11.72
C LEU A 217 -1.75 -15.61 -11.11
N PHE A 218 -1.54 -14.36 -11.53
CA PHE A 218 -2.26 -13.19 -11.02
C PHE A 218 -3.24 -12.62 -12.04
N SER A 219 -3.03 -12.92 -13.33
CA SER A 219 -3.65 -12.17 -14.42
C SER A 219 -5.17 -12.29 -14.48
N GLN A 220 -5.73 -13.45 -14.17
CA GLN A 220 -7.17 -13.66 -14.27
C GLN A 220 -7.94 -12.85 -13.21
N GLU A 221 -7.50 -12.92 -11.96
CA GLU A 221 -8.06 -12.18 -10.82
C GLU A 221 -7.80 -10.68 -10.98
N MET A 222 -6.62 -10.30 -11.46
CA MET A 222 -6.29 -8.90 -11.73
C MET A 222 -7.21 -8.30 -12.81
N TYR A 223 -7.49 -9.05 -13.87
CA TYR A 223 -8.46 -8.66 -14.89
C TYR A 223 -9.88 -8.52 -14.31
N ALA A 224 -10.32 -9.45 -13.45
CA ALA A 224 -11.63 -9.36 -12.81
C ALA A 224 -11.75 -8.09 -11.94
N CYS A 225 -10.72 -7.78 -11.15
CA CYS A 225 -10.65 -6.57 -10.35
C CYS A 225 -10.62 -5.30 -11.23
N TYR A 226 -9.83 -5.32 -12.31
CA TYR A 226 -9.77 -4.24 -13.31
C TYR A 226 -11.17 -3.91 -13.84
N LYS A 227 -11.97 -4.93 -14.22
CA LYS A 227 -13.32 -4.69 -14.76
C LYS A 227 -14.22 -3.99 -13.76
N ILE A 228 -14.17 -4.37 -12.48
CA ILE A 228 -14.96 -3.71 -11.42
C ILE A 228 -14.54 -2.25 -11.26
N LEU A 229 -13.23 -1.98 -11.17
CA LEU A 229 -12.71 -0.62 -11.03
C LEU A 229 -13.04 0.25 -12.24
N PHE A 230 -12.66 -0.19 -13.43
CA PHE A 230 -12.78 0.59 -14.66
C PHE A 230 -14.24 0.75 -15.12
N SER A 231 -15.00 -0.35 -15.15
CA SER A 231 -16.37 -0.32 -15.69
C SER A 231 -17.39 0.17 -14.66
N GLY A 232 -17.16 -0.13 -13.38
CA GLY A 232 -18.07 0.20 -12.29
C GLY A 232 -17.69 1.49 -11.57
N TRP A 233 -16.52 1.51 -10.93
CA TRP A 233 -16.20 2.56 -9.94
C TRP A 233 -15.58 3.83 -10.51
N LEU A 234 -14.96 3.78 -11.70
CA LEU A 234 -14.30 4.95 -12.30
C LEU A 234 -15.26 6.12 -12.57
N ARG A 235 -16.57 5.84 -12.69
CA ARG A 235 -17.61 6.85 -12.88
C ARG A 235 -18.07 7.52 -11.58
N ASN A 236 -17.48 7.17 -10.44
CA ASN A 236 -17.84 7.74 -9.15
C ASN A 236 -17.64 9.26 -9.12
N LYS A 237 -18.52 9.97 -8.40
CA LYS A 237 -18.44 11.43 -8.23
C LYS A 237 -17.23 11.87 -7.40
N ASP A 238 -16.76 11.03 -6.48
CA ASP A 238 -15.62 11.34 -5.62
C ASP A 238 -14.31 11.43 -6.42
N ASN A 239 -13.66 12.61 -6.37
CA ASN A 239 -12.43 12.87 -7.12
C ASN A 239 -11.23 12.09 -6.59
N LYS A 240 -11.16 11.87 -5.26
CA LYS A 240 -10.06 11.14 -4.62
C LYS A 240 -10.12 9.67 -5.02
N LEU A 241 -11.33 9.08 -5.03
CA LEU A 241 -11.54 7.72 -5.51
C LEU A 241 -11.22 7.56 -6.99
N ARG A 242 -11.66 8.49 -7.84
CA ARG A 242 -11.27 8.43 -9.26
C ARG A 242 -9.76 8.51 -9.44
N SER A 243 -9.07 9.39 -8.72
CA SER A 243 -7.61 9.50 -8.79
C SER A 243 -6.92 8.22 -8.32
N ALA A 244 -7.37 7.64 -7.20
CA ALA A 244 -6.86 6.37 -6.71
C ALA A 244 -7.08 5.24 -7.71
N ILE A 245 -8.25 5.18 -8.36
CA ILE A 245 -8.53 4.17 -9.40
C ILE A 245 -7.56 4.33 -10.56
N VAL A 246 -7.35 5.55 -11.06
CA VAL A 246 -6.39 5.80 -12.15
C VAL A 246 -4.98 5.36 -11.79
N VAL A 247 -4.52 5.66 -10.57
CA VAL A 247 -3.21 5.21 -10.10
C VAL A 247 -3.13 3.69 -10.01
N SER A 248 -4.13 3.02 -9.43
CA SER A 248 -4.13 1.56 -9.34
C SER A 248 -4.18 0.90 -10.73
N LEU A 249 -5.04 1.40 -11.62
CA LEU A 249 -5.13 0.92 -13.00
C LEU A 249 -3.78 1.01 -13.73
N SER A 250 -2.99 2.07 -13.49
CA SER A 250 -1.68 2.24 -14.13
C SER A 250 -0.69 1.11 -13.84
N TYR A 251 -0.77 0.48 -12.67
CA TYR A 251 0.03 -0.72 -12.37
C TYR A 251 -0.69 -2.00 -12.82
N MET A 252 -2.01 -2.08 -12.65
CA MET A 252 -2.79 -3.28 -12.97
C MET A 252 -2.74 -3.66 -14.46
N VAL A 253 -2.65 -2.69 -15.38
CA VAL A 253 -2.62 -2.96 -16.84
C VAL A 253 -1.48 -3.89 -17.25
N HIS A 254 -0.32 -3.82 -16.57
CA HIS A 254 0.83 -4.69 -16.83
C HIS A 254 0.57 -6.16 -16.47
N LEU A 255 -0.44 -6.43 -15.65
CA LEU A 255 -0.76 -7.76 -15.14
C LEU A 255 -1.99 -8.38 -15.80
N ILE A 256 -2.75 -7.63 -16.61
CA ILE A 256 -3.88 -8.15 -17.40
C ILE A 256 -3.35 -9.11 -18.49
N PRO A 257 -4.09 -10.19 -18.85
CA PRO A 257 -3.75 -11.02 -20.00
C PRO A 257 -3.77 -10.19 -21.28
N ASP A 258 -2.72 -10.30 -22.09
CA ASP A 258 -2.50 -9.44 -23.25
C ASP A 258 -3.68 -9.47 -24.24
N GLU A 259 -4.24 -10.66 -24.52
CA GLU A 259 -5.45 -10.84 -25.35
C GLU A 259 -6.64 -10.00 -24.85
N LYS A 260 -6.85 -9.97 -23.53
CA LYS A 260 -7.97 -9.22 -22.94
C LYS A 260 -7.69 -7.72 -22.89
N LEU A 261 -6.42 -7.34 -22.72
CA LEU A 261 -6.04 -5.94 -22.74
C LEU A 261 -6.23 -5.36 -24.15
N GLU A 262 -5.84 -6.10 -25.20
CA GLU A 262 -6.04 -5.72 -26.61
C GLU A 262 -7.51 -5.36 -26.89
N ASP A 263 -8.45 -6.20 -26.45
CA ASP A 263 -9.90 -5.96 -26.59
C ASP A 263 -10.39 -4.71 -25.82
N GLU A 264 -9.76 -4.40 -24.68
CA GLU A 264 -10.16 -3.31 -23.80
C GLU A 264 -9.49 -1.97 -24.16
N LEU A 265 -8.36 -1.98 -24.87
CA LEU A 265 -7.53 -0.81 -25.16
C LEU A 265 -8.32 0.41 -25.66
N PRO A 266 -9.20 0.31 -26.68
CA PRO A 266 -9.93 1.49 -27.18
C PRO A 266 -10.81 2.12 -26.09
N LYS A 267 -11.49 1.29 -25.31
CA LYS A 267 -12.36 1.74 -24.22
C LYS A 267 -11.54 2.30 -23.08
N LEU A 268 -10.44 1.65 -22.73
CA LEU A 268 -9.54 2.06 -21.66
C LEU A 268 -8.91 3.42 -21.96
N ILE A 269 -8.31 3.59 -23.14
CA ILE A 269 -7.72 4.85 -23.59
C ILE A 269 -8.76 5.97 -23.56
N SER A 270 -9.92 5.76 -24.20
CA SER A 270 -11.00 6.75 -24.22
C SER A 270 -11.47 7.09 -22.79
N GLY A 271 -11.69 6.06 -21.96
CA GLY A 271 -12.13 6.21 -20.58
C GLY A 271 -11.18 7.06 -19.73
N ILE A 272 -9.87 6.80 -19.81
CA ILE A 272 -8.86 7.56 -19.08
C ILE A 272 -8.71 8.98 -19.63
N LEU A 273 -8.69 9.17 -20.96
CA LEU A 273 -8.59 10.49 -21.58
C LEU A 273 -9.73 11.43 -21.17
N THR A 274 -10.95 10.90 -20.98
CA THR A 274 -12.09 11.72 -20.52
C THR A 274 -11.87 12.33 -19.13
N LEU A 275 -10.93 11.80 -18.35
CA LEU A 275 -10.64 12.29 -17.00
C LEU A 275 -9.85 13.59 -16.99
N TYR A 276 -9.14 13.95 -18.05
CA TYR A 276 -8.53 15.29 -18.19
C TYR A 276 -9.56 16.41 -18.12
N LYS A 277 -10.78 16.15 -18.63
CA LYS A 277 -11.88 17.11 -18.59
C LYS A 277 -12.60 17.13 -17.24
N LYS A 278 -12.34 16.15 -16.38
CA LYS A 278 -12.92 16.08 -15.04
C LYS A 278 -11.91 16.65 -14.04
N ARG A 279 -12.36 16.95 -12.81
CA ARG A 279 -11.49 17.40 -11.69
C ARG A 279 -10.57 16.27 -11.17
N CYS A 280 -9.85 15.61 -12.07
CA CYS A 280 -8.82 14.62 -11.79
C CYS A 280 -7.47 15.29 -12.05
N GLU A 281 -6.48 15.03 -11.20
CA GLU A 281 -5.14 15.60 -11.38
C GLU A 281 -4.54 15.11 -12.71
N PRO A 282 -4.16 16.02 -13.63
CA PRO A 282 -3.65 15.65 -14.95
C PRO A 282 -2.41 14.75 -14.90
N PHE A 283 -1.57 14.90 -13.87
CA PHE A 283 -0.39 14.06 -13.67
C PHE A 283 -0.74 12.57 -13.60
N TYR A 284 -1.73 12.18 -12.80
CA TYR A 284 -2.12 10.77 -12.67
C TYR A 284 -2.74 10.22 -13.95
N VAL A 285 -3.52 11.05 -14.67
CA VAL A 285 -4.13 10.66 -15.95
C VAL A 285 -3.04 10.42 -17.01
N THR A 286 -2.10 11.35 -17.15
CA THR A 286 -0.97 11.25 -18.09
C THR A 286 -0.11 10.02 -17.79
N ARG A 287 0.22 9.80 -16.52
CA ARG A 287 1.00 8.64 -16.09
C ARG A 287 0.27 7.32 -16.39
N CYS A 288 -1.04 7.25 -16.16
CA CYS A 288 -1.81 6.06 -16.48
C CYS A 288 -1.84 5.79 -18.00
N ILE A 289 -1.99 6.83 -18.83
CA ILE A 289 -1.91 6.70 -20.29
C ILE A 289 -0.53 6.17 -20.70
N TRP A 290 0.54 6.70 -20.10
CA TRP A 290 1.89 6.19 -20.37
C TRP A 290 2.00 4.69 -20.06
N HIS A 291 1.53 4.22 -18.90
CA HIS A 291 1.56 2.79 -18.58
C HIS A 291 0.72 1.96 -19.57
N ILE A 292 -0.44 2.45 -20.02
CA ILE A 292 -1.27 1.76 -21.02
C ILE A 292 -0.53 1.63 -22.35
N LEU A 293 0.10 2.71 -22.81
CA LEU A 293 0.86 2.72 -24.07
C LEU A 293 2.10 1.85 -23.97
N ASP A 294 2.83 1.94 -22.86
CA ASP A 294 4.00 1.12 -22.57
C ASP A 294 3.65 -0.37 -22.63
N THR A 295 2.60 -0.81 -21.92
CA THR A 295 2.14 -2.20 -21.99
C THR A 295 1.70 -2.57 -23.42
N GLY A 296 0.96 -1.69 -24.10
CA GLY A 296 0.47 -1.94 -25.46
C GLY A 296 1.60 -2.11 -26.49
N VAL A 297 2.69 -1.35 -26.36
CA VAL A 297 3.88 -1.49 -27.19
C VAL A 297 4.60 -2.81 -26.90
N HIS A 298 4.78 -3.17 -25.61
CA HIS A 298 5.42 -4.42 -25.23
C HIS A 298 4.66 -5.66 -25.73
N MET A 299 3.33 -5.61 -25.82
CA MET A 299 2.52 -6.69 -26.39
C MET A 299 2.33 -6.59 -27.91
N THR A 300 2.99 -5.64 -28.59
CA THR A 300 2.89 -5.42 -30.04
C THR A 300 1.45 -5.23 -30.53
N SER A 301 0.68 -4.42 -29.79
CA SER A 301 -0.73 -4.15 -30.07
C SER A 301 -0.95 -3.63 -31.49
N GLN A 302 -1.91 -4.21 -32.21
CA GLN A 302 -2.36 -3.71 -33.51
C GLN A 302 -3.44 -2.64 -33.37
N VAL A 303 -4.05 -2.55 -32.19
CA VAL A 303 -5.12 -1.60 -31.91
C VAL A 303 -4.59 -0.20 -31.62
N LEU A 304 -3.37 -0.06 -31.08
CA LEU A 304 -2.80 1.24 -30.71
C LEU A 304 -2.73 2.24 -31.87
N ASP A 305 -2.40 1.78 -33.09
CA ASP A 305 -2.32 2.65 -34.28
C ASP A 305 -3.65 3.34 -34.56
N SER A 306 -4.77 2.62 -34.37
CA SER A 306 -6.11 3.17 -34.54
C SER A 306 -6.49 4.21 -33.46
N GLN A 307 -5.73 4.30 -32.38
CA GLN A 307 -5.99 5.19 -31.25
C GLN A 307 -5.13 6.45 -31.26
N ILE A 308 -4.15 6.58 -32.17
CA ILE A 308 -3.24 7.72 -32.24
C ILE A 308 -4.00 9.04 -32.37
N ASP A 309 -4.99 9.11 -33.27
CA ASP A 309 -5.81 10.31 -33.47
C ASP A 309 -6.66 10.68 -32.24
N ASN A 310 -7.00 9.69 -31.41
CA ASN A 310 -7.71 9.94 -30.14
C ASN A 310 -6.76 10.43 -29.04
N LEU A 311 -5.50 9.99 -29.06
CA LEU A 311 -4.49 10.29 -28.05
C LEU A 311 -3.84 11.65 -28.26
N LEU A 312 -3.50 11.99 -29.52
CA LEU A 312 -2.70 13.17 -29.84
C LEU A 312 -3.33 14.48 -29.35
N PRO A 313 -4.61 14.81 -29.62
CA PRO A 313 -5.14 16.12 -29.27
C PRO A 313 -5.19 16.38 -27.76
N PRO A 314 -5.68 15.45 -26.91
CA PRO A 314 -5.66 15.65 -25.45
C PRO A 314 -4.24 15.74 -24.89
N LEU A 315 -3.31 14.91 -25.36
CA LEU A 315 -1.93 14.92 -24.87
C LEU A 315 -1.19 16.19 -25.27
N HIS A 316 -1.35 16.64 -26.52
CA HIS A 316 -0.83 17.92 -27.00
C HIS A 316 -1.34 19.08 -26.14
N HIS A 317 -2.64 19.10 -25.83
CA HIS A 317 -3.21 20.13 -24.95
C HIS A 317 -2.54 20.14 -23.57
N GLN A 318 -2.29 18.98 -22.96
CA GLN A 318 -1.61 18.93 -21.65
C GLN A 318 -0.19 19.51 -21.71
N ILE A 319 0.57 19.18 -22.75
CA ILE A 319 1.92 19.71 -22.96
C ILE A 319 1.87 21.24 -23.05
N CYS A 320 1.05 21.79 -23.96
CA CYS A 320 0.97 23.22 -24.19
C CYS A 320 0.39 24.00 -22.99
N SER A 321 -0.49 23.40 -22.18
CA SER A 321 -1.05 24.07 -21.00
C SER A 321 -0.11 24.06 -19.80
N SER A 322 0.78 23.06 -19.70
CA SER A 322 1.78 22.98 -18.62
C SER A 322 2.89 24.03 -18.72
N GLU A 323 3.14 24.58 -19.92
CA GLU A 323 4.11 25.66 -20.14
C GLU A 323 3.58 27.05 -19.74
N CYS A 324 2.26 27.23 -19.59
CA CYS A 324 1.66 28.55 -19.33
C CYS A 324 1.65 28.98 -17.85
N GLU A 325 1.95 28.09 -16.90
CA GLU A 325 2.03 28.42 -15.47
C GLU A 325 3.45 28.80 -14.99
N LEU A 326 4.46 28.72 -15.88
CA LEU A 326 5.84 29.04 -15.55
C LEU A 326 6.20 30.43 -16.11
N GLY A 327 6.07 31.45 -15.27
CA GLY A 327 6.61 32.78 -15.55
C GLY A 327 8.14 32.78 -15.75
N PRO A 328 8.72 33.85 -16.33
CA PRO A 328 10.10 33.90 -16.85
C PRO A 328 11.23 33.85 -15.79
N TRP A 329 10.91 33.51 -14.54
CA TRP A 329 11.88 33.41 -13.44
C TRP A 329 11.67 32.10 -12.66
N CYS A 330 11.88 30.96 -13.30
CA CYS A 330 11.97 29.70 -12.55
C CYS A 330 12.99 28.74 -13.18
N PRO A 331 14.20 28.60 -12.60
CA PRO A 331 15.18 27.62 -13.08
C PRO A 331 14.94 26.29 -12.35
N SER A 332 14.11 25.39 -12.89
CA SER A 332 14.05 23.97 -12.47
C SER A 332 13.22 23.07 -13.40
N ILE A 333 13.76 22.70 -14.57
CA ILE A 333 13.41 21.42 -15.24
C ILE A 333 14.37 20.35 -14.69
N THR A 334 14.29 20.08 -13.39
CA THR A 334 15.13 19.08 -12.69
C THR A 334 14.35 18.22 -11.70
N LEU A 335 13.05 18.05 -11.93
CA LEU A 335 12.21 17.06 -11.22
C LEU A 335 11.52 16.11 -12.20
N TRP A 336 12.29 15.62 -13.17
CA TRP A 336 11.97 14.40 -13.93
C TRP A 336 12.82 13.25 -13.38
N ALA A 337 12.36 12.61 -12.30
CA ALA A 337 12.83 11.30 -11.79
C ALA A 337 14.36 11.11 -11.53
N PRO A 338 14.79 10.02 -10.84
CA PRO A 338 16.21 9.71 -10.69
C PRO A 338 16.87 9.49 -12.06
N ALA A 339 18.07 10.03 -12.23
CA ALA A 339 18.81 10.16 -13.49
C ALA A 339 19.14 8.85 -14.26
N SER A 340 18.67 7.68 -13.84
CA SER A 340 18.93 6.39 -14.49
C SER A 340 17.91 6.01 -15.57
N SER A 341 16.69 6.57 -15.55
CA SER A 341 15.59 6.11 -16.44
C SER A 341 15.45 6.92 -17.72
N ILE A 342 16.00 8.14 -17.78
CA ILE A 342 15.90 9.04 -18.95
C ILE A 342 16.81 8.59 -20.10
N TRP A 343 17.91 7.88 -19.81
CA TRP A 343 18.85 7.44 -20.85
C TRP A 343 18.34 6.29 -21.72
N LYS A 344 17.31 5.54 -21.28
CA LYS A 344 16.70 4.47 -22.08
C LYS A 344 15.56 4.94 -23.00
N ALA A 345 14.84 6.00 -22.64
CA ALA A 345 13.76 6.53 -23.48
C ALA A 345 14.29 7.41 -24.63
N ARG A 346 15.51 7.97 -24.49
CA ARG A 346 16.12 8.82 -25.52
C ARG A 346 16.78 8.02 -26.66
N SER A 347 17.02 6.71 -26.49
CA SER A 347 17.62 5.87 -27.53
C SER A 347 16.61 5.25 -28.51
N LEU A 348 15.30 5.43 -28.29
CA LEU A 348 14.24 4.88 -29.15
C LEU A 348 13.66 5.89 -30.16
N LEU A 349 14.10 7.15 -30.12
CA LEU A 349 13.60 8.23 -31.00
C LEU A 349 14.68 8.89 -31.87
N SER A 350 15.85 8.28 -31.99
CA SER A 350 16.88 8.72 -32.94
C SER A 350 17.03 7.71 -34.08
N TRP A 351 16.17 7.81 -35.09
CA TRP A 351 16.54 7.39 -36.45
C TRP A 351 17.20 8.59 -37.14
N PRO A 352 18.36 8.43 -37.80
CA PRO A 352 18.90 9.46 -38.67
C PRO A 352 18.09 9.55 -39.98
N PRO A 353 18.22 10.64 -40.76
CA PRO A 353 17.37 10.91 -41.93
C PRO A 353 17.38 9.82 -43.00
#